data_AF-A0A2E8ISD3-F1
#
_entry.id   AF-A0A2E8ISD3-F1
#
_cell.length_a   1.000
_cell.length_b   1.000
_cell.length_c   1.000
_cell.angle_alpha   90.00
_cell.angle_beta   90.00
_cell.angle_gamma   90.00
#
_symmetry.space_group_name_H-M   'P 1'
#
loop_
_entity.id
_entity.type
_entity.pdbx_description
1 polymer ?
#
loop_
_entity_poly.entity_id
_entity_poly.type
_entity_poly.pdbx_seq_one_letter_code
_entity_poly.pdbx_strand_id
1 'polypeptide(L)'
;MLRHELAHFTLDSIFGIVSQEGNTEDSFSIDIDDCPCPKCEARRADTILPFSTIEVTVNTGGTEITQRLTTDEAREIGRRLIEYAEFLASLNDDLHKEENPLGDLA
;
A
#
# COMPACT_ATOMS: atom_id res chain seq x y z
N MET A 1 14.56 2.42 24.32
CA MET A 1 13.56 1.67 23.52
C MET A 1 12.94 2.68 22.58
N LEU A 2 13.35 2.68 21.31
CA LEU A 2 12.78 3.58 20.29
C LEU A 2 11.34 3.15 20.03
N ARG A 3 10.39 3.76 20.74
CA ARG A 3 8.97 3.70 20.36
C ARG A 3 8.76 4.79 19.33
N HIS A 4 8.46 4.41 18.09
CA HIS A 4 8.18 5.39 17.05
C HIS A 4 6.86 6.12 17.34
N GLU A 5 6.81 7.41 17.02
CA GLU A 5 5.63 8.25 17.29
C GLU A 5 4.47 8.00 16.31
N LEU A 6 4.76 7.37 15.16
CA LEU A 6 3.73 7.02 14.18
C LEU A 6 2.84 5.91 14.75
N ALA A 7 1.54 6.13 14.95
CA ALA A 7 0.63 5.05 15.37
C ALA A 7 0.45 3.99 14.28
N HIS A 8 -0.09 2.81 14.60
CA HIS A 8 -0.56 1.89 13.55
C HIS A 8 -1.64 2.60 12.72
N PHE A 9 -1.49 2.55 11.40
CA PHE A 9 -2.50 3.06 10.47
C PHE A 9 -3.34 1.90 9.95
N THR A 10 -4.66 2.04 10.00
CA THR A 10 -5.61 1.14 9.37
C THR A 10 -6.63 1.99 8.64
N LEU A 11 -6.91 1.63 7.40
CA LEU A 11 -7.90 2.29 6.57
C LEU A 11 -9.16 1.41 6.54
N ASP A 12 -10.29 1.99 6.92
CA ASP A 12 -11.59 1.35 6.69
C ASP A 12 -11.93 1.47 5.21
N SER A 13 -11.95 0.35 4.51
CA SER A 13 -12.24 0.34 3.09
C SER A 13 -13.73 0.61 2.82
N ILE A 14 -13.99 1.54 1.90
CA ILE A 14 -15.35 1.82 1.40
C ILE A 14 -15.84 0.71 0.48
N PHE A 15 -14.95 0.11 -0.32
CA PHE A 15 -15.30 -0.96 -1.27
C PHE A 15 -14.89 -2.33 -0.74
N GLY A 16 -15.70 -3.36 -1.02
CA GLY A 16 -15.48 -4.71 -0.49
C GLY A 16 -14.18 -5.35 -0.98
N ILE A 17 -13.51 -6.07 -0.08
CA ILE A 17 -12.35 -6.92 -0.39
C ILE A 17 -12.83 -8.11 -1.23
N VAL A 18 -12.16 -8.38 -2.35
CA VAL A 18 -12.36 -9.60 -3.12
C VAL A 18 -11.19 -10.55 -2.90
N SER A 19 -11.47 -11.76 -2.45
CA SER A 19 -10.49 -12.84 -2.33
C SER A 19 -10.80 -13.93 -3.34
N GLN A 20 -9.80 -14.40 -4.08
CA GLN A 20 -9.94 -15.51 -5.04
C GLN A 20 -8.66 -16.35 -5.10
N GLU A 21 -8.72 -17.50 -5.79
CA GLU A 21 -7.50 -18.23 -6.15
C GLU A 21 -6.62 -17.33 -7.02
N GLY A 22 -5.37 -17.16 -6.57
CA GLY A 22 -4.39 -16.27 -7.17
C GLY A 22 -3.25 -17.03 -7.84
N ASN A 23 -2.26 -16.26 -8.27
CA ASN A 23 -1.03 -16.86 -8.78
C ASN A 23 -0.21 -17.47 -7.64
N THR A 24 0.59 -18.49 -7.91
CA THR A 24 1.44 -19.14 -6.88
C THR A 24 2.64 -18.28 -6.50
N GLU A 25 2.96 -17.28 -7.30
CA GLU A 25 4.04 -16.33 -7.02
C GLU A 25 3.52 -15.16 -6.20
N ASP A 26 4.18 -14.90 -5.08
CA ASP A 26 3.89 -13.76 -4.22
C ASP A 26 4.17 -12.46 -4.99
N SER A 27 3.18 -11.56 -5.05
CA SER A 27 3.30 -10.30 -5.78
C SER A 27 2.41 -9.21 -5.20
N PHE A 28 2.78 -7.97 -5.49
CA PHE A 28 2.01 -6.78 -5.14
C PHE A 28 1.84 -5.92 -6.39
N SER A 29 0.61 -5.52 -6.71
CA SER A 29 0.32 -4.65 -7.86
C SER A 29 -0.62 -3.52 -7.50
N ILE A 30 -0.45 -2.40 -8.21
CA ILE A 30 -1.33 -1.24 -8.18
C ILE A 30 -1.73 -0.95 -9.62
N ASP A 31 -3.03 -0.86 -9.89
CA ASP A 31 -3.55 -0.61 -11.24
C ASP A 31 -4.77 0.33 -11.22
N ILE A 32 -5.13 0.87 -12.37
CA ILE A 32 -6.37 1.61 -12.57
C ILE A 32 -7.47 0.60 -12.90
N ASP A 33 -8.63 0.68 -12.23
CA ASP A 33 -9.76 -0.20 -12.55
C ASP A 33 -10.44 0.21 -13.87
N ASP A 34 -9.84 -0.13 -15.01
CA ASP A 34 -10.28 0.27 -16.35
C ASP A 34 -10.72 -0.90 -17.25
N CYS A 35 -10.45 -2.15 -16.86
CA CYS A 35 -10.66 -3.30 -17.73
C CYS A 35 -12.15 -3.57 -18.02
N PRO A 36 -12.61 -3.53 -19.29
CA PRO A 36 -14.02 -3.73 -19.64
C PRO A 36 -14.39 -5.21 -19.84
N CYS A 37 -13.54 -6.15 -19.44
CA CYS A 37 -13.88 -7.57 -19.63
C CYS A 37 -15.03 -8.00 -18.70
N PRO A 38 -15.88 -8.97 -19.09
CA PRO A 38 -17.02 -9.38 -18.29
C PRO A 38 -16.67 -9.83 -16.87
N LYS A 39 -15.46 -10.40 -16.68
CA LYS A 39 -14.98 -10.79 -15.35
C LYS A 39 -14.71 -9.58 -14.45
N CYS A 40 -14.07 -8.53 -14.98
CA CYS A 40 -13.78 -7.30 -14.24
C CYS A 40 -15.07 -6.50 -13.98
N GLU A 41 -15.97 -6.44 -14.95
CA GLU A 41 -17.28 -5.81 -14.78
C GLU A 41 -18.11 -6.51 -13.69
N ALA A 42 -18.13 -7.84 -13.69
CA ALA A 42 -18.80 -8.61 -12.63
C ALA A 42 -18.17 -8.36 -11.25
N ARG A 43 -16.84 -8.22 -11.15
CA ARG A 43 -16.15 -7.88 -9.88
C ARG A 43 -16.50 -6.48 -9.36
N ARG A 44 -16.85 -5.52 -10.23
CA ARG A 44 -17.32 -4.18 -9.84
C ARG A 44 -18.75 -4.17 -9.28
N ALA A 45 -19.48 -5.29 -9.41
CA ALA A 45 -20.83 -5.50 -8.87
C ALA A 45 -21.86 -4.43 -9.28
N ASP A 46 -21.82 -3.95 -10.53
CA ASP A 46 -22.69 -2.89 -11.11
C ASP A 46 -22.66 -1.51 -10.40
N THR A 47 -22.09 -1.42 -9.20
CA THR A 47 -22.01 -0.19 -8.39
C THR A 47 -20.76 0.63 -8.59
N ILE A 48 -19.65 0.02 -9.04
CA ILE A 48 -18.37 0.71 -9.22
C ILE A 48 -18.20 1.06 -10.70
N LEU A 49 -18.04 2.36 -11.00
CA LEU A 49 -17.82 2.84 -12.36
C LEU A 49 -16.38 2.53 -12.81
N PRO A 50 -16.14 2.22 -14.10
CA PRO A 50 -14.78 2.19 -14.64
C PRO A 50 -14.05 3.50 -14.38
N PHE A 51 -12.73 3.45 -14.20
CA PHE A 51 -11.86 4.61 -13.92
C PHE A 51 -12.19 5.38 -12.63
N SER A 52 -13.02 4.83 -11.74
CA SER A 52 -13.42 5.50 -10.49
C SER A 52 -12.59 5.06 -9.27
N THR A 53 -11.83 3.97 -9.38
CA THR A 53 -11.05 3.41 -8.28
C THR A 53 -9.65 2.99 -8.71
N ILE A 54 -8.76 2.88 -7.73
CA ILE A 54 -7.42 2.31 -7.85
C ILE A 54 -7.47 0.90 -7.26
N GLU A 55 -7.01 -0.10 -8.01
CA GLU A 55 -6.90 -1.47 -7.51
C GLU A 55 -5.54 -1.67 -6.86
N VAL A 56 -5.55 -2.26 -5.67
CA VAL A 56 -4.36 -2.77 -4.98
C VAL A 56 -4.55 -4.26 -4.80
N THR A 57 -3.66 -5.05 -5.38
CA THR A 57 -3.73 -6.51 -5.32
C THR A 57 -2.50 -7.08 -4.65
N VAL A 58 -2.72 -7.98 -3.69
CA VAL A 58 -1.69 -8.78 -3.03
C VAL A 58 -1.95 -10.24 -3.40
N ASN A 59 -0.98 -10.88 -4.04
CA ASN A 59 -0.93 -12.33 -4.18
C ASN A 59 0.00 -12.88 -3.11
N THR A 60 -0.50 -13.80 -2.29
CA THR A 60 0.33 -14.52 -1.32
C THR A 60 -0.18 -15.92 -1.09
N GLY A 61 0.72 -16.91 -1.12
CA GLY A 61 0.37 -18.31 -0.83
C GLY A 61 -0.73 -18.87 -1.72
N GLY A 62 -0.77 -18.47 -3.00
CA GLY A 62 -1.80 -18.89 -3.96
C GLY A 62 -3.16 -18.19 -3.77
N THR A 63 -3.25 -17.19 -2.91
CA THR A 63 -4.46 -16.37 -2.71
C THR A 63 -4.24 -14.98 -3.27
N GLU A 64 -5.16 -14.51 -4.13
CA GLU A 64 -5.22 -13.13 -4.60
C GLU A 64 -6.24 -12.36 -3.76
N ILE A 65 -5.79 -11.28 -3.13
CA ILE A 65 -6.64 -10.32 -2.41
C ILE A 65 -6.57 -9.00 -3.16
N THR A 66 -7.70 -8.56 -3.72
CA THR A 66 -7.82 -7.27 -4.39
C THR A 66 -8.69 -6.33 -3.56
N GLN A 67 -8.16 -5.15 -3.29
CA GLN A 67 -8.85 -4.02 -2.69
C GLN A 67 -8.98 -2.89 -3.72
N ARG A 68 -10.17 -2.29 -3.82
CA ARG A 68 -10.39 -1.06 -4.57
C ARG A 68 -10.39 0.13 -3.63
N LEU A 69 -9.68 1.18 -4.00
CA LEU A 69 -9.58 2.41 -3.24
C LEU A 69 -10.22 3.54 -4.03
N THR A 70 -10.99 4.39 -3.36
CA THR A 70 -11.26 5.75 -3.83
C THR A 70 -9.95 6.51 -3.99
N THR A 71 -9.99 7.61 -4.75
CA THR A 71 -8.82 8.48 -4.92
C THR A 71 -8.36 9.11 -3.60
N ASP A 72 -9.27 9.36 -2.66
CA ASP A 72 -8.93 9.92 -1.34
C ASP A 72 -8.29 8.88 -0.42
N GLU A 73 -8.80 7.64 -0.40
CA GLU A 73 -8.18 6.52 0.32
C GLU A 73 -6.75 6.23 -0.18
N ALA A 74 -6.56 6.22 -1.51
CA ALA A 74 -5.23 6.02 -2.11
C ALA A 74 -4.26 7.15 -1.75
N ARG A 75 -4.73 8.40 -1.72
CA ARG A 75 -3.92 9.55 -1.27
C ARG A 75 -3.53 9.42 0.19
N GLU A 76 -4.45 9.01 1.06
CA GLU A 76 -4.16 8.84 2.47
C GLU A 76 -3.12 7.73 2.69
N ILE A 77 -3.26 6.57 2.04
CA ILE A 77 -2.24 5.51 2.10
C ILE A 77 -0.89 6.02 1.59
N GLY A 78 -0.86 6.70 0.45
CA GLY A 78 0.36 7.27 -0.11
C GLY A 78 1.06 8.25 0.84
N ARG A 79 0.29 9.16 1.45
CA ARG A 79 0.80 10.10 2.47
C ARG A 79 1.41 9.36 3.65
N ARG A 80 0.73 8.33 4.16
CA ARG A 80 1.22 7.52 5.28
C ARG A 80 2.52 6.80 4.93
N LEU A 81 2.61 6.18 3.76
CA LEU A 81 3.82 5.51 3.31
C LEU A 81 5.01 6.47 3.22
N ILE A 82 4.79 7.70 2.74
CA ILE A 82 5.82 8.74 2.72
C ILE A 82 6.25 9.10 4.15
N GLU A 83 5.31 9.35 5.06
CA GLU A 83 5.61 9.66 6.47
C GLU A 83 6.46 8.58 7.14
N TYR A 84 6.11 7.30 6.95
CA TYR A 84 6.91 6.19 7.50
C TYR A 84 8.29 6.11 6.87
N ALA A 85 8.40 6.30 5.55
CA ALA A 85 9.68 6.25 4.84
C ALA A 85 10.62 7.37 5.31
N GLU A 86 10.12 8.59 5.45
CA GLU A 86 10.88 9.74 5.94
C GLU A 86 11.34 9.55 7.39
N PHE A 87 10.46 9.04 8.26
CA PHE A 87 10.80 8.74 9.64
C PHE A 87 11.89 7.67 9.76
N LEU A 88 11.83 6.61 8.96
CA LEU A 88 12.88 5.59 8.95
C LEU A 88 14.20 6.13 8.40
N ALA A 89 14.16 6.99 7.38
CA ALA A 89 15.35 7.64 6.85
C ALA A 89 16.03 8.51 7.93
N SER A 90 15.27 9.33 8.67
CA SER A 90 15.85 10.17 9.74
C SER A 90 16.45 9.34 10.87
N LEU A 91 15.80 8.25 11.27
CA LEU A 91 16.35 7.34 12.27
C LEU A 91 17.66 6.70 11.81
N ASN A 92 17.75 6.31 10.54
CA ASN A 92 18.93 5.67 10.01
C ASN A 92 20.12 6.64 9.92
N ASP A 93 19.85 7.90 9.56
CA ASP A 93 20.86 8.97 9.58
C ASP A 93 21.40 9.25 10.99
N ASP A 94 20.53 9.25 12.00
CA ASP A 94 20.93 9.47 13.39
C ASP A 94 21.77 8.30 13.92
N LEU A 95 21.39 7.05 13.60
CA LEU A 95 22.18 5.86 13.94
C LEU A 95 23.57 5.89 13.29
N HIS A 96 23.67 6.29 12.02
CA HIS A 96 24.97 6.40 11.35
C HIS A 96 25.86 7.50 11.95
N LYS A 97 25.30 8.61 12.43
CA LYS A 97 26.05 9.66 13.14
C LYS A 97 26.51 9.20 14.53
N GLU A 98 25.71 8.41 15.23
CA GLU A 98 26.11 7.80 16.51
C GLU A 98 27.20 6.73 16.35
N GLU A 99 27.19 5.98 15.25
CA GLU A 99 28.21 4.95 14.95
C GLU A 99 29.54 5.54 14.44
N ASN A 100 29.56 6.78 13.93
CA ASN A 100 30.77 7.44 13.43
C ASN A 100 30.96 8.88 13.94
N PRO A 101 31.12 9.10 15.26
CA PRO A 101 31.19 10.43 15.87
C PRO A 101 32.47 11.23 15.54
N LEU A 102 33.41 10.65 14.76
CA LEU A 102 34.71 11.24 14.43
C LEU A 102 34.92 11.47 12.91
N GLY A 103 33.94 11.15 12.06
CA GLY A 103 34.07 11.27 10.60
C GLY A 103 34.20 12.71 10.07
N ASP A 104 33.77 13.70 10.84
CA ASP A 104 33.82 15.13 10.46
C ASP A 104 35.07 15.88 11.00
N LEU A 105 36.05 15.16 11.56
CA LEU A 105 37.32 15.75 12.04
C LEU A 105 38.57 15.25 11.28
N ALA A 106 38.41 14.72 10.07
CA ALA A 106 39.52 14.31 9.20
C ALA A 106 39.76 15.29 8.04
#